data_AF-A0A534V0U2-F1
#
_entry.id   AF-A0A534V0U2-F1
#
_cell.length_a   1.000
_cell.length_b   1.000
_cell.length_c   1.000
_cell.angle_alpha   90.00
_cell.angle_beta   90.00
_cell.angle_gamma   90.00
#
_symmetry.space_group_name_H-M   'P 1'
#
loop_
_entity.id
_entity.type
_entity.pdbx_description
1 polymer ?
#
loop_
_entity_poly.entity_id
_entity_poly.type
_entity_poly.pdbx_seq_one_letter_code
_entity_poly.pdbx_strand_id
1 'polypeptide(L)'
;MADVENENDLTCGVCRKVGQFTAPVSVILVFASGMAKPYPLIPAEDYRVCSACDAIFTLVNRAVEAHPTTRAAGPWTRAIVVFSDGHGVDVKAKRQGQQVALA
;
A
#
# COMPACT_ATOMS: atom_id res chain seq x y z
N MET A 1 9.34 -1.74 28.36
CA MET A 1 9.85 -0.58 27.60
C MET A 1 9.98 -1.10 26.19
N ALA A 2 9.01 -0.80 25.32
CA ALA A 2 9.05 -1.27 23.94
C ALA A 2 10.01 -0.36 23.18
N ASP A 3 11.05 -0.95 22.60
CA ASP A 3 11.98 -0.31 21.69
C ASP A 3 11.19 0.42 20.59
N VAL A 4 11.09 1.74 20.73
CA VAL A 4 10.67 2.60 19.63
C VAL A 4 11.86 2.61 18.67
N GLU A 5 11.92 1.61 17.80
CA GLU A 5 12.81 1.62 16.64
C GLU A 5 12.63 2.98 15.97
N ASN A 6 13.70 3.77 16.02
CA ASN A 6 13.72 5.15 15.58
C ASN A 6 13.30 5.15 14.11
N GLU A 7 12.10 5.66 13.81
CA GLU A 7 11.47 5.63 12.48
C GLU A 7 12.37 6.26 11.38
N ASN A 8 13.41 6.99 11.81
CA ASN A 8 14.48 7.56 11.01
C ASN A 8 15.47 6.55 10.39
N ASP A 9 15.54 5.30 10.81
CA ASP A 9 16.51 4.32 10.30
C ASP A 9 15.92 3.32 9.27
N LEU A 10 14.61 3.36 9.04
CA LEU A 10 13.98 2.50 8.03
C LEU A 10 14.49 2.85 6.63
N THR A 11 14.93 1.82 5.90
CA THR A 11 15.37 1.96 4.50
C THR A 11 14.34 1.35 3.56
N CYS A 12 13.91 2.12 2.56
CA CYS A 12 12.96 1.63 1.58
C CYS A 12 13.57 0.54 0.70
N GLY A 13 12.99 -0.66 0.69
CA GLY A 13 13.41 -1.75 -0.20
C GLY A 13 13.24 -1.46 -1.70
N VAL A 14 12.48 -0.42 -2.08
CA VAL A 14 12.23 -0.04 -3.48
C VAL A 14 13.20 1.04 -3.96
N CYS A 15 13.24 2.20 -3.29
CA CYS A 15 14.07 3.34 -3.73
C CYS A 15 15.37 3.52 -2.95
N ARG A 16 15.64 2.65 -1.96
CA ARG A 16 16.83 2.69 -1.07
C ARG A 16 17.00 3.97 -0.25
N LYS A 17 16.03 4.88 -0.26
CA LYS A 17 16.03 6.08 0.60
C LYS A 17 15.74 5.68 2.05
N VAL A 18 16.39 6.40 2.96
CA VAL A 18 16.25 6.26 4.41
C VAL A 18 15.23 7.29 4.90
N GLY A 19 14.35 6.88 5.81
CA GLY A 19 13.30 7.72 6.39
C GLY A 19 12.10 7.98 5.47
N GLN A 20 11.10 8.68 6.01
CA GLN A 20 9.81 9.02 5.38
C GLN A 20 8.91 7.81 5.06
N PHE A 21 8.40 7.18 6.12
CA PHE A 21 7.40 6.12 6.02
C PHE A 21 6.04 6.62 6.50
N THR A 22 4.98 6.05 5.95
CA THR A 22 3.61 6.26 6.44
C THR A 22 3.43 5.65 7.83
N ALA A 23 2.31 5.99 8.47
CA ALA A 23 1.76 5.15 9.53
C ALA A 23 1.57 3.69 9.04
N PRO A 24 1.53 2.71 9.95
CA PRO A 24 1.24 1.31 9.62
C PRO A 24 -0.04 1.15 8.79
N VAL A 25 -0.03 0.21 7.85
CA VAL A 25 -1.19 -0.14 7.04
C VAL A 25 -2.16 -0.97 7.88
N SER A 26 -3.39 -0.52 7.99
CA SER A 26 -4.44 -1.25 8.70
C SER A 26 -5.23 -2.17 7.78
N VAL A 27 -5.59 -1.70 6.57
CA VAL A 27 -6.32 -2.51 5.60
C VAL A 27 -6.07 -2.02 4.18
N ILE A 28 -6.00 -2.95 3.24
CA ILE A 28 -5.99 -2.67 1.79
C ILE A 28 -7.31 -3.15 1.22
N LEU A 29 -8.17 -2.24 0.78
CA LEU A 29 -9.40 -2.56 0.09
C LEU A 29 -9.12 -2.68 -1.41
N VAL A 30 -9.23 -3.89 -1.95
CA VAL A 30 -8.95 -4.20 -3.34
C VAL A 30 -10.24 -4.35 -4.13
N PHE A 31 -10.33 -3.67 -5.27
CA PHE A 31 -11.36 -3.86 -6.28
C PHE A 31 -10.75 -4.61 -7.46
N ALA A 32 -11.45 -5.61 -8.00
CA ALA A 32 -11.02 -6.34 -9.20
C ALA A 32 -12.24 -6.67 -10.06
N SER A 33 -12.01 -6.96 -11.34
CA SER A 33 -13.09 -7.22 -12.31
C SER A 33 -13.97 -8.42 -11.94
N GLY A 34 -13.39 -9.45 -11.31
CA GLY A 34 -14.11 -10.64 -10.84
C GLY A 34 -14.81 -10.48 -9.49
N MET A 35 -14.85 -9.28 -8.89
CA MET A 35 -15.45 -9.07 -7.56
C MET A 35 -16.62 -8.09 -7.61
N ALA A 36 -17.74 -8.46 -7.01
CA ALA A 36 -18.91 -7.58 -6.87
C ALA A 36 -18.74 -6.52 -5.77
N LYS A 37 -17.86 -6.76 -4.80
CA LYS A 37 -17.55 -5.88 -3.66
C LYS A 37 -16.04 -5.84 -3.43
N PRO A 38 -15.49 -4.76 -2.86
CA PRO A 38 -14.08 -4.72 -2.51
C PRO A 38 -13.73 -5.82 -1.50
N TYR A 39 -12.55 -6.40 -1.67
CA TYR A 39 -12.03 -7.39 -0.74
C TYR A 39 -11.03 -6.74 0.23
N PRO A 40 -11.23 -6.87 1.55
CA PRO A 40 -10.29 -6.36 2.54
C PRO A 40 -9.11 -7.32 2.71
N LEU A 41 -7.89 -6.82 2.46
CA LEU A 41 -6.65 -7.50 2.82
C LEU A 41 -6.10 -6.85 4.09
N ILE A 42 -6.02 -7.64 5.16
CA ILE A 42 -5.49 -7.20 6.45
C ILE A 42 -4.05 -7.69 6.55
N PRO A 43 -3.07 -6.78 6.71
CA PRO A 43 -1.68 -7.15 6.96
C PRO A 43 -1.53 -8.09 8.17
N ALA A 44 -0.62 -9.06 8.07
CA ALA A 44 -0.25 -9.90 9.20
C ALA A 44 0.70 -9.19 10.17
N GLU A 45 1.40 -8.16 9.69
CA GLU A 45 2.41 -7.38 10.41
C GLU A 45 2.17 -5.88 10.16
N ASP A 46 2.79 -5.02 10.96
CA ASP A 46 2.74 -3.56 10.83
C ASP A 46 3.53 -3.05 9.62
N TYR A 47 3.06 -3.38 8.40
CA TYR A 47 3.67 -2.88 7.17
C TYR A 47 3.54 -1.37 7.08
N ARG A 48 4.65 -0.71 6.76
CA ARG A 48 4.71 0.72 6.48
C ARG A 48 5.11 0.94 5.03
N VAL A 49 4.67 2.05 4.45
CA VAL A 49 4.93 2.38 3.04
C VAL A 49 5.86 3.58 2.96
N CYS A 50 6.89 3.48 2.12
CA CYS A 50 7.73 4.65 1.84
C CYS A 50 6.92 5.72 1.09
N SER A 51 6.89 6.93 1.61
CA SER A 51 6.18 8.05 0.99
C SER A 51 6.98 8.72 -0.14
N ALA A 52 8.29 8.47 -0.21
CA ALA A 52 9.20 9.07 -1.19
C ALA A 52 9.20 8.39 -2.58
N CYS A 53 8.48 7.28 -2.77
CA CYS A 53 8.38 6.57 -4.05
C CYS A 53 7.06 5.79 -4.19
N ASP A 54 6.95 5.04 -5.28
CA ASP A 54 5.74 4.26 -5.61
C ASP A 54 5.68 2.91 -4.88
N ALA A 55 6.29 2.81 -3.69
CA ALA A 55 6.30 1.58 -2.89
C ALA A 55 4.88 1.10 -2.55
N ILE A 56 3.91 2.02 -2.49
CA ILE A 56 2.50 1.69 -2.30
C ILE A 56 1.93 0.80 -3.41
N PHE A 57 2.39 0.96 -4.66
CA PHE A 57 1.98 0.10 -5.77
C PHE A 57 2.56 -1.29 -5.64
N THR A 58 3.84 -1.39 -5.29
CA THR A 58 4.50 -2.66 -5.02
C THR A 58 3.80 -3.41 -3.89
N LEU A 59 3.41 -2.71 -2.82
CA LEU A 59 2.65 -3.29 -1.71
C LEU A 59 1.32 -3.87 -2.20
N VAL A 60 0.50 -3.08 -2.91
CA VAL A 60 -0.81 -3.55 -3.41
C VAL A 60 -0.67 -4.76 -4.32
N ASN A 61 0.27 -4.73 -5.27
CA ASN A 61 0.48 -5.86 -6.18
C ASN A 61 0.85 -7.14 -5.41
N ARG A 62 1.78 -7.04 -4.46
CA ARG A 62 2.19 -8.18 -3.62
C ARG A 62 1.02 -8.71 -2.78
N ALA A 63 0.23 -7.81 -2.19
CA ALA A 63 -0.91 -8.20 -1.37
C ALA A 63 -1.98 -8.95 -2.19
N VAL A 64 -2.27 -8.45 -3.41
CA VAL A 64 -3.22 -9.07 -4.33
C VAL A 64 -2.77 -10.46 -4.80
N GLU A 65 -1.48 -10.60 -5.11
CA GLU A 65 -0.89 -11.87 -5.56
C GLU A 65 -0.78 -12.91 -4.44
N ALA A 66 -0.50 -12.46 -3.21
CA ALA A 66 -0.36 -13.34 -2.06
C ALA A 66 -1.70 -13.94 -1.60
N HIS A 67 -2.81 -13.22 -1.77
CA HIS A 67 -4.10 -13.65 -1.24
C HIS A 67 -4.93 -14.43 -2.29
N PRO A 68 -5.36 -15.69 -2.01
CA PRO A 68 -6.04 -16.54 -2.99
C PRO A 68 -7.29 -15.91 -3.62
N THR A 69 -8.12 -15.24 -2.82
CA THR A 69 -9.38 -14.63 -3.28
C THR A 69 -9.15 -13.51 -4.29
N THR A 70 -8.22 -12.59 -4.01
CA THR A 70 -7.92 -11.48 -4.91
C THR A 70 -7.16 -11.94 -6.14
N ARG A 71 -6.28 -12.94 -5.99
CA ARG A 71 -5.57 -13.56 -7.12
C ARG A 71 -6.51 -14.22 -8.13
N ALA A 72 -7.52 -14.95 -7.63
CA ALA A 72 -8.51 -15.61 -8.47
C ALA A 72 -9.49 -14.64 -9.16
N ALA A 73 -9.66 -13.44 -8.61
CA ALA A 73 -10.58 -12.43 -9.14
C ALA A 73 -10.05 -11.67 -10.38
N GLY A 74 -8.81 -11.93 -10.80
CA GLY A 74 -8.17 -11.24 -11.93
C GLY A 74 -7.48 -9.93 -11.52
N PRO A 75 -7.06 -9.10 -12.49
CA PRO A 75 -6.30 -7.89 -12.20
C PRO A 75 -7.13 -6.90 -11.38
N TRP A 76 -6.50 -6.31 -10.36
CA TRP A 76 -7.13 -5.27 -9.56
C TRP A 76 -7.31 -3.99 -10.39
N THR A 77 -8.43 -3.30 -10.17
CA THR A 77 -8.86 -2.12 -10.95
C THR A 77 -8.76 -0.83 -10.16
N ARG A 78 -8.82 -0.93 -8.82
CA ARG A 78 -8.64 0.14 -7.83
C ARG A 78 -8.19 -0.47 -6.51
N ALA A 79 -7.41 0.26 -5.72
CA ALA A 79 -7.08 -0.13 -4.35
C ALA A 79 -7.08 1.10 -3.45
N ILE A 80 -7.61 0.95 -2.24
CA ILE A 80 -7.59 1.97 -1.19
C ILE A 80 -6.78 1.41 -0.03
N VAL A 81 -5.70 2.08 0.33
CA VAL A 81 -4.86 1.71 1.49
C VAL A 81 -5.25 2.61 2.65
N VAL A 82 -5.71 2.02 3.75
CA VAL A 82 -6.05 2.73 4.99
C VAL A 82 -4.94 2.50 6.00
N PHE A 83 -4.46 3.57 6.60
CA PHE A 83 -3.42 3.57 7.62
C PHE A 83 -4.02 3.66 9.02
N SER A 84 -3.23 3.30 10.03
CA SER A 84 -3.66 3.26 11.44
C SER A 84 -3.94 4.64 12.03
N ASP A 85 -3.46 5.70 11.41
CA ASP A 85 -3.77 7.09 11.74
C ASP A 85 -5.12 7.57 11.16
N GLY A 86 -5.85 6.69 10.47
CA GLY A 86 -7.17 6.96 9.88
C GLY A 86 -7.14 7.52 8.46
N HIS A 87 -5.96 7.80 7.89
CA HIS A 87 -5.87 8.29 6.50
C HIS A 87 -6.05 7.15 5.49
N GLY A 88 -6.73 7.46 4.38
CA GLY A 88 -6.92 6.54 3.26
C GLY A 88 -6.34 7.10 1.96
N VAL A 89 -5.57 6.29 1.23
CA VAL A 89 -5.00 6.66 -0.07
C VAL A 89 -5.59 5.80 -1.17
N ASP A 90 -6.21 6.45 -2.16
CA ASP A 90 -6.55 5.81 -3.44
C ASP A 90 -5.30 5.67 -4.30
N VAL A 91 -4.85 4.42 -4.47
CA VAL A 91 -3.58 4.12 -5.11
C VAL A 91 -3.60 4.45 -6.60
N LYS A 92 -4.73 4.28 -7.28
CA LYS A 92 -4.83 4.57 -8.73
C LYS A 92 -4.85 6.07 -9.01
N ALA A 93 -5.52 6.85 -8.17
CA ALA A 93 -5.50 8.31 -8.24
C ALA A 93 -4.08 8.86 -8.02
N LYS A 94 -3.31 8.26 -7.09
CA LYS A 94 -1.92 8.66 -6.84
C LYS A 94 -1.04 8.55 -8.10
N ARG A 95 -1.19 7.48 -8.89
CA ARG A 95 -0.46 7.32 -10.16
C ARG A 95 -0.82 8.37 -11.21
N GLN A 96 -2.10 8.76 -11.28
CA GLN A 96 -2.53 9.79 -12.22
C GLN A 96 -2.00 11.17 -11.83
N GLY A 97 -2.08 11.55 -10.55
CA GLY A 97 -1.54 12.84 -10.07
C GLY A 97 -0.04 12.97 -10.27
N GLN A 98 0.70 11.86 -10.14
CA GLN A 98 2.15 11.82 -10.32
C GLN A 98 2.55 11.83 -11.80
N GLN A 99 1.76 11.26 -12.71
CA GLN A 99 1.99 11.42 -14.16
C GLN A 99 1.81 12.87 -14.62
N VAL A 100 0.87 13.61 -14.03
CA VAL A 100 0.65 15.04 -14.36
C VAL A 100 1.78 15.92 -13.82
N ALA A 101 2.38 15.57 -12.68
CA ALA A 101 3.49 16.34 -12.10
C ALA A 101 4.84 16.16 -12.82
N LEU A 102 4.94 15.22 -13.77
CA LEU A 102 6.13 14.99 -14.60
C LEU A 102 5.96 15.46 -16.07
N ALA A 103 4.82 16.09 -16.41
CA ALA A 103 4.50 16.58 -17.75
C ALA A 103 4.72 18.10 -17.89
#